data_AF-A0A249PMV1-F1
#
_entry.id   AF-A0A249PMV1-F1
#
_cell.length_a   1.000
_cell.length_b   1.000
_cell.length_c   1.000
_cell.angle_alpha   90.00
_cell.angle_beta   90.00
_cell.angle_gamma   90.00
#
_symmetry.space_group_name_H-M   'P 1'
#
loop_
_entity.id
_entity.type
_entity.pdbx_description
1 polymer ?
#
loop_
_entity_poly.entity_id
_entity_poly.type
_entity_poly.pdbx_seq_one_letter_code
_entity_poly.pdbx_strand_id
1 'polypeptide(L)'
;MTVPRLIHLCEITGFTPLDMIFEVGPHLWGKTPEEAEDRRTLTKLVESLPHDTIRDLIRLMKRMTPGEPSAGSVVTSNGESR
;
A
#
# COMPACT_ATOMS: atom_id res chain seq x y z
N MET A 1 26.89 -8.41 1.57
CA MET A 1 26.04 -7.58 2.42
C MET A 1 24.73 -8.34 2.68
N THR A 2 24.17 -8.35 3.90
CA THR A 2 22.92 -9.07 4.22
C THR A 2 21.78 -8.09 4.55
N VAL A 3 20.53 -8.48 4.32
CA VAL A 3 19.35 -7.63 4.57
C VAL A 3 19.30 -7.09 6.00
N PRO A 4 19.53 -7.89 7.06
CA PRO A 4 19.53 -7.35 8.43
C PRO A 4 20.61 -6.29 8.67
N ARG A 5 21.81 -6.45 8.08
CA ARG A 5 22.88 -5.46 8.21
C ARG A 5 22.56 -4.15 7.48
N LEU A 6 21.76 -4.21 6.41
CA LEU A 6 21.29 -3.02 5.71
C LEU A 6 20.28 -2.24 6.55
N ILE A 7 19.36 -2.93 7.22
CA ILE A 7 18.40 -2.30 8.15
C ILE A 7 19.13 -1.61 9.30
N HIS A 8 20.10 -2.26 9.92
CA HIS A 8 20.92 -1.62 10.95
C HIS A 8 21.70 -0.40 10.44
N LEU A 9 22.14 -0.41 9.19
CA LEU A 9 22.79 0.76 8.60
C LEU A 9 21.79 1.91 8.44
N CYS A 10 20.56 1.65 8.00
CA CYS A 10 19.49 2.64 7.93
C CYS A 10 19.22 3.27 9.32
N GLU A 11 19.15 2.45 10.37
CA GLU A 11 18.96 2.92 11.75
C GLU A 11 20.08 3.88 12.21
N ILE A 12 21.34 3.54 11.92
CA ILE A 12 22.50 4.37 12.30
C ILE A 12 22.56 5.67 11.51
N THR A 13 22.19 5.62 10.22
CA THR A 13 22.30 6.76 9.30
C THR A 13 21.11 7.70 9.35
N GLY A 14 20.00 7.29 9.97
CA GLY A 14 18.77 8.07 10.07
C GLY A 14 17.92 8.06 8.79
N PHE A 15 18.22 7.18 7.84
CA PHE A 15 17.38 6.95 6.66
C PHE A 15 16.40 5.81 6.93
N THR A 16 15.21 5.86 6.34
CA THR A 16 14.34 4.68 6.32
C THR A 16 14.82 3.70 5.24
N PRO A 17 14.66 2.37 5.44
CA PRO A 17 14.91 1.40 4.38
C PRO A 17 14.11 1.71 3.10
N LEU A 18 12.92 2.29 3.26
CA LEU A 18 12.08 2.74 2.15
C LEU A 18 12.74 3.85 1.35
N ASP A 19 13.24 4.91 1.99
CA ASP A 19 13.94 6.00 1.30
C ASP A 19 15.12 5.49 0.47
N MET A 20 15.89 4.54 1.01
CA MET A 20 17.00 3.93 0.26
C MET A 20 16.52 3.21 -1.00
N ILE A 21 15.43 2.43 -0.91
CA ILE A 21 14.90 1.69 -2.04
C ILE A 21 14.27 2.66 -3.07
N PHE A 22 13.63 3.74 -2.63
CA PHE A 22 13.10 4.79 -3.51
C PHE A 22 14.19 5.40 -4.40
N GLU A 23 15.34 5.74 -3.82
CA GLU A 23 16.45 6.37 -4.55
C GLU A 23 17.08 5.45 -5.60
N VAL A 24 17.16 4.14 -5.32
CA VAL A 24 17.81 3.17 -6.23
C VAL A 24 16.85 2.48 -7.20
N GLY A 25 15.54 2.54 -6.96
CA GLY A 25 14.55 1.76 -7.68
C GLY A 25 13.22 2.48 -7.89
N PRO A 26 13.18 3.70 -8.46
CA PRO A 26 11.93 4.45 -8.64
C PRO A 26 10.89 3.71 -9.50
N HIS A 27 11.35 2.82 -10.39
CA HIS A 27 10.50 1.96 -11.22
C HIS A 27 9.62 0.99 -10.40
N LEU A 28 9.95 0.73 -9.12
CA LEU A 28 9.11 -0.06 -8.22
C LEU A 28 7.86 0.70 -7.75
N TRP A 29 7.85 2.03 -7.90
CA TRP A 29 6.75 2.92 -7.49
C TRP A 29 5.97 3.52 -8.65
N GLY A 30 6.26 3.15 -9.89
CA GLY A 30 5.51 3.66 -11.03
C GLY A 30 6.12 3.32 -12.35
N LYS A 31 5.29 3.35 -13.39
CA LYS A 31 5.75 3.22 -14.79
C LYS A 31 6.35 4.51 -15.31
N THR A 32 5.96 5.64 -14.72
CA THR A 32 6.47 6.97 -15.04
C THR A 32 7.15 7.59 -13.82
N PRO A 33 8.05 8.56 -14.02
CA PRO A 33 8.65 9.32 -12.91
C PRO A 33 7.60 10.02 -12.04
N GLU A 34 6.53 10.53 -12.65
CA GLU A 34 5.42 11.19 -11.96
C GLU A 34 4.68 10.21 -11.03
N GLU A 35 4.31 9.03 -11.53
CA GLU A 35 3.70 7.99 -10.70
C GLU A 35 4.58 7.58 -9.52
N ALA A 36 5.91 7.48 -9.74
CA ALA A 36 6.85 7.12 -8.71
C ALA A 36 6.94 8.20 -7.60
N GLU A 37 6.96 9.48 -7.99
CA GLU A 37 7.00 10.59 -7.05
C GLU A 37 5.68 10.74 -6.27
N ASP A 38 4.54 10.55 -6.92
CA ASP A 38 3.23 10.54 -6.26
C ASP A 38 3.15 9.45 -5.18
N ARG A 39 3.57 8.22 -5.51
CA ARG A 39 3.58 7.11 -4.54
C ARG A 39 4.60 7.33 -3.41
N ARG A 40 5.75 7.95 -3.70
CA ARG A 40 6.73 8.34 -2.69
C ARG A 40 6.16 9.36 -1.72
N THR A 41 5.56 10.42 -2.26
CA THR A 41 4.94 11.50 -1.48
C THR A 41 3.83 10.95 -0.59
N LEU A 42 2.95 10.09 -1.12
CA LEU A 42 1.90 9.45 -0.33
C LEU A 42 2.47 8.61 0.82
N THR A 43 3.52 7.83 0.56
CA THR A 43 4.15 6.99 1.59
C THR A 43 4.67 7.83 2.75
N LYS A 44 5.41 8.91 2.46
CA LYS A 44 5.93 9.84 3.48
C LYS A 44 4.82 10.53 4.27
N LEU A 45 3.73 10.91 3.59
CA LEU A 45 2.57 11.49 4.27
C LEU A 45 1.97 10.49 5.26
N VAL A 46 1.75 9.24 4.84
CA VAL A 46 1.16 8.20 5.68
C VAL A 46 2.03 7.84 6.89
N GLU A 47 3.36 7.81 6.73
CA GLU A 47 4.30 7.56 7.84
C GLU A 47 4.20 8.58 8.98
N SER A 48 3.82 9.83 8.67
CA SER A 48 3.68 10.90 9.65
C SER A 48 2.32 10.94 10.38
N LEU A 49 1.35 10.15 9.93
CA LEU A 49 -0.02 10.21 10.46
C LEU A 49 -0.16 9.45 11.79
N PRO A 50 -1.00 9.94 12.72
CA PRO A 50 -1.43 9.15 13.88
C PRO A 50 -2.13 7.86 13.44
N HIS A 51 -1.98 6.80 14.24
CA HIS A 51 -2.53 5.48 13.93
C HIS A 51 -4.04 5.50 13.62
N ASP A 52 -4.82 6.29 14.36
CA ASP A 52 -6.27 6.39 14.13
C ASP A 52 -6.59 7.03 12.77
N THR A 53 -5.82 8.04 12.36
CA THR A 53 -5.96 8.66 11.02
C THR A 53 -5.61 7.67 9.91
N ILE A 54 -4.56 6.85 10.10
CA ILE A 54 -4.20 5.78 9.15
C ILE A 54 -5.37 4.79 9.00
N ARG A 55 -5.99 4.40 10.12
CA ARG A 55 -7.12 3.47 10.12
C ARG A 55 -8.31 4.03 9.34
N ASP A 56 -8.61 5.31 9.52
CA ASP A 56 -9.70 5.97 8.80
C ASP A 56 -9.40 6.15 7.31
N LEU A 57 -8.16 6.48 6.95
CA LEU A 57 -7.72 6.53 5.56
C LEU A 57 -7.86 5.18 4.86
N ILE A 58 -7.46 4.08 5.51
CA ILE A 58 -7.63 2.71 4.97
C ILE A 58 -9.11 2.41 4.69
N ARG A 59 -10.01 2.76 5.62
CA ARG A 59 -11.46 2.56 5.44
C ARG A 59 -11.99 3.37 4.26
N LEU A 60 -11.55 4.62 4.13
CA LEU A 60 -11.94 5.51 3.04
C LEU A 60 -11.49 4.95 1.68
N MET A 61 -10.23 4.56 1.55
CA MET A 61 -9.68 4.02 0.32
C MET A 61 -10.37 2.72 -0.12
N LYS A 62 -10.71 1.85 0.83
CA LYS A 62 -11.49 0.63 0.57
C LYS A 62 -12.87 0.91 -0.01
N ARG A 63 -13.51 2.02 0.38
CA ARG A 63 -14.81 2.43 -0.17
C ARG A 63 -14.70 3.06 -1.55
N MET A 64 -13.58 3.72 -1.84
CA MET A 64 -13.31 4.38 -3.11
C MET A 64 -12.85 3.41 -4.20
N THR A 65 -12.33 2.24 -3.80
CA THR A 65 -11.96 1.18 -4.74
C THR A 65 -13.19 0.30 -4.99
N PRO A 66 -13.75 0.25 -6.21
CA PRO A 66 -14.86 -0.66 -6.50
C PRO A 66 -14.42 -2.09 -6.19
N GLY A 67 -15.11 -2.72 -5.25
CA GLY A 67 -14.68 -3.98 -4.65
C GLY A 67 -14.50 -5.09 -5.68
N GLU A 68 -13.47 -5.92 -5.47
CA GLU A 68 -13.51 -7.30 -5.95
C GLU A 68 -14.86 -7.91 -5.53
N PRO A 69 -15.56 -8.62 -6.44
CA PRO A 69 -16.81 -9.28 -6.07
C PRO A 69 -16.51 -10.28 -4.96
N SER A 70 -17.06 -10.02 -3.77
CA SER A 70 -17.13 -10.99 -2.69
C SER A 70 -17.82 -12.23 -3.25
N ALA A 71 -17.06 -13.31 -3.46
CA ALA A 71 -17.56 -14.61 -3.86
C ALA A 71 -18.53 -15.13 -2.79
N GLY A 72 -19.81 -14.77 -2.94
CA GLY A 72 -20.84 -15.04 -1.94
C GLY A 72 -22.26 -14.79 -2.42
N SER A 73 -22.49 -14.68 -3.73
CA SER A 73 -23.84 -14.75 -4.31
C SER A 73 -23.95 -16.00 -5.16
N VAL A 74 -23.86 -17.17 -4.51
CA VAL A 74 -24.45 -18.38 -5.08
C VAL A 74 -25.95 -18.24 -4.86
N VAL A 75 -26.65 -17.82 -5.91
CA VAL A 75 -28.10 -17.87 -5.99
C VAL A 75 -28.53 -19.32 -5.78
N THR A 76 -29.04 -19.64 -4.58
CA THR A 76 -29.89 -20.82 -4.40
C THR A 76 -31.26 -20.46 -4.97
N SER A 77 -31.42 -20.66 -6.28
CA SER A 77 -32.73 -20.65 -6.93
C SER A 77 -33.46 -21.93 -6.53
N ASN A 78 -34.15 -21.89 -5.39
CA ASN A 78 -35.23 -22.81 -5.09
C ASN A 78 -36.52 -22.26 -5.72
N GLY A 79 -37.13 -23.04 -6.61
CA GLY A 79 -38.43 -22.76 -7.25
C GLY A 79 -38.63 -23.73 -8.41
N GLU A 80 -39.15 -24.93 -8.16
CA GLU A 80 -40.54 -25.31 -8.45
C GLU A 80 -40.95 -25.19 -9.93
N SER A 81 -41.11 -26.34 -10.60
CA SER A 81 -42.17 -26.55 -11.61
C SER A 81 -42.31 -28.05 -11.92
N ARG A 82 -43.33 -28.61 -11.25
CA ARG A 82 -44.39 -29.52 -11.74
C ARG A 82 -44.21 -30.22 -13.08
#